data_AF-A0A660R2H4-F1
#
_entry.id   AF-A0A660R2H4-F1
#
_cell.length_a   1.000
_cell.length_b   1.000
_cell.length_c   1.000
_cell.angle_alpha   90.00
_cell.angle_beta   90.00
_cell.angle_gamma   90.00
#
_symmetry.space_group_name_H-M   'P 1'
#
loop_
_entity.id
_entity.type
_entity.pdbx_description
1 polymer ?
#
loop_
_entity_poly.entity_id
_entity_poly.type
_entity_poly.pdbx_seq_one_letter_code
_entity_poly.pdbx_strand_id
1 'polypeptide(L)'
;MKKSTLGFFVAVALLAPISANAEVVFKDTFSAGGAIVWTSDGAADESASMNTDLSARQVGGSLGSSYLVEMAAAGTQTRTGGTEVFGSMTGPALLRVGASGSTALDLDTHFGSSVASTNWVLSYTSTQNGDGVGWVGFAVGNPADTPPGSAGTGLSFELFVDGSFTVWDGTTSTAGNTGLGSFHGVEYQIMATFDEPASTVEINYSNATHNISLGTYATGFSDASRFVELKTRRTSAAGAWDWRVDDLQVETVQGPLPPAPLPFLETFEVADGISSGPIDGQNGWVSSGGSADVQSGIFHPGSGSQALQMQSTEVSHDLTNDGSAVWLRFQTFCTGIPSATPAVPADTTLFFFVNPNLNLVVYSNTVPVELSVQVPTNAWVRFDVYCDYDDQYWDLSMDGINVAAGLPLYSTSNSLGSMILGNGSSDPVYVDQIDIADTEQTAGGLPDSDDDEIPDWWEQKNFGGVTSVVAGNTSGNAGLTYLETYIVGVSPFVYDPYVVSVVPDGNGLTWNPVESRWYSVYWAPTLTNGFTLLQGNIEYPQSEFIDSAHAGDDTGFYRLKVQVQ
;
A
#
# COMPACT_ATOMS: atom_id res chain seq x y z
N MET A 1 16.98 4.73 21.73
CA MET A 1 17.41 3.63 20.84
C MET A 1 17.80 4.28 19.52
N LYS A 2 19.08 4.28 19.13
CA LYS A 2 19.52 4.94 17.87
C LYS A 2 19.04 4.07 16.70
N LYS A 3 18.06 4.56 15.93
CA LYS A 3 17.66 3.94 14.66
C LYS A 3 18.86 4.04 13.71
N SER A 4 19.37 2.91 13.28
CA SER A 4 20.42 2.77 12.27
C SER A 4 19.80 2.87 10.87
N THR A 5 20.34 3.76 10.04
CA THR A 5 19.90 4.02 8.66
C THR A 5 20.38 2.89 7.73
N LEU A 6 19.51 2.40 6.83
CA LEU A 6 19.70 1.20 5.99
C LEU A 6 20.47 1.48 4.66
N GLY A 7 20.77 0.46 3.86
CA GLY A 7 21.32 0.59 2.49
C GLY A 7 20.24 0.53 1.41
N PHE A 8 20.60 0.50 0.12
CA PHE A 8 19.66 0.17 -0.96
C PHE A 8 19.52 -1.35 -1.08
N PHE A 9 18.31 -1.89 -0.96
CA PHE A 9 18.03 -3.33 -1.00
C PHE A 9 16.69 -3.65 -1.66
N VAL A 10 16.57 -4.88 -2.13
CA VAL A 10 15.27 -5.48 -2.49
C VAL A 10 15.07 -6.69 -1.57
N ALA A 11 13.98 -6.66 -0.82
CA ALA A 11 13.53 -7.77 0.01
C ALA A 11 12.17 -8.22 -0.48
N VAL A 12 11.99 -9.53 -0.67
CA VAL A 12 10.67 -10.11 -0.87
C VAL A 12 10.25 -10.69 0.48
N ALA A 13 9.27 -10.09 1.14
CA ALA A 13 8.88 -10.41 2.52
C ALA A 13 7.37 -10.69 2.62
N LEU A 14 6.85 -10.93 3.83
CA LEU A 14 5.45 -11.23 4.10
C LEU A 14 5.03 -10.40 5.31
N LEU A 15 4.85 -9.10 5.10
CA LEU A 15 4.51 -8.13 6.15
C LEU A 15 3.06 -7.64 5.99
N ALA A 16 2.33 -7.58 7.10
CA ALA A 16 1.05 -6.88 7.16
C ALA A 16 1.30 -5.39 7.49
N PRO A 17 0.89 -4.42 6.65
CA PRO A 17 1.12 -3.00 6.92
C PRO A 17 0.22 -2.46 8.04
N ILE A 18 0.78 -1.53 8.84
CA ILE A 18 0.05 -0.70 9.79
C ILE A 18 -0.23 0.65 9.11
N SER A 19 -1.49 0.85 8.71
CA SER A 19 -2.18 2.09 8.26
C SER A 19 -1.35 3.34 7.92
N ALA A 20 -0.65 3.36 6.78
CA ALA A 20 -0.12 4.58 6.17
C ALA A 20 -1.09 5.22 5.12
N ASN A 21 -2.13 4.50 4.72
CA ASN A 21 -3.08 4.89 3.66
C ASN A 21 -4.26 5.74 4.16
N ALA A 22 -3.98 6.76 4.97
CA ALA A 22 -5.01 7.65 5.48
C ALA A 22 -5.25 8.82 4.51
N GLU A 23 -6.38 8.82 3.79
CA GLU A 23 -6.82 9.99 3.02
C GLU A 23 -7.45 11.00 4.00
N VAL A 24 -6.88 12.20 4.10
CA VAL A 24 -7.47 13.30 4.88
C VAL A 24 -8.74 13.77 4.17
N VAL A 25 -9.90 13.39 4.68
CA VAL A 25 -11.21 13.78 4.14
C VAL A 25 -11.60 15.18 4.63
N PHE A 26 -11.13 15.56 5.82
CA PHE A 26 -11.38 16.84 6.45
C PHE A 26 -10.24 17.21 7.40
N LYS A 27 -9.77 18.45 7.32
CA LYS A 27 -8.83 19.02 8.30
C LYS A 27 -9.14 20.48 8.57
N ASP A 28 -9.36 20.80 9.84
CA ASP A 28 -9.59 22.15 10.32
C ASP A 28 -8.56 22.52 11.38
N THR A 29 -7.86 23.64 11.14
CA THR A 29 -6.88 24.20 12.07
C THR A 29 -7.28 25.62 12.46
N PHE A 30 -7.45 25.85 13.76
CA PHE A 30 -7.89 27.15 14.28
C PHE A 30 -6.73 28.15 14.39
N SER A 31 -5.49 27.70 14.20
CA SER A 31 -4.25 28.47 14.32
C SER A 31 -3.91 29.37 13.12
N ALA A 32 -4.77 29.46 12.09
CA ALA A 32 -4.56 30.35 10.96
C ALA A 32 -4.50 31.83 11.39
N GLY A 33 -3.46 32.55 10.95
CA GLY A 33 -3.15 33.91 11.39
C GLY A 33 -4.17 34.97 10.95
N GLY A 34 -5.26 35.13 11.71
CA GLY A 34 -6.29 36.16 11.55
C GLY A 34 -6.43 37.13 12.72
N ALA A 35 -7.13 38.25 12.51
CA ALA A 35 -7.44 39.24 13.55
C ALA A 35 -8.48 38.69 14.55
N ILE A 36 -8.26 38.97 15.85
CA ILE A 36 -9.10 38.47 16.95
C ILE A 36 -10.48 39.16 16.91
N VAL A 37 -11.56 38.39 16.81
CA VAL A 37 -12.94 38.88 17.03
C VAL A 37 -13.60 38.02 18.11
N TRP A 38 -13.96 38.65 19.23
CA TRP A 38 -14.83 38.03 20.24
C TRP A 38 -16.27 38.43 19.93
N THR A 39 -17.14 37.43 19.78
CA THR A 39 -18.59 37.64 19.74
C THR A 39 -19.18 37.25 21.09
N SER A 40 -19.90 38.18 21.73
CA SER A 40 -20.58 37.95 22.99
C SER A 40 -22.00 37.44 22.78
N ASP A 41 -22.46 36.62 23.74
CA ASP A 41 -23.83 36.10 23.82
C ASP A 41 -24.93 37.14 23.51
N GLY A 42 -25.88 36.76 22.66
CA GLY A 42 -27.03 37.55 22.21
C GLY A 42 -26.79 38.38 20.94
N ALA A 43 -25.64 38.24 20.29
CA ALA A 43 -25.40 38.82 18.97
C ALA A 43 -26.03 37.93 17.88
N ALA A 44 -26.60 38.52 16.83
CA ALA A 44 -27.23 37.77 15.73
C ALA A 44 -26.26 36.87 14.92
N ASP A 45 -24.98 36.82 15.31
CA ASP A 45 -23.85 36.42 14.45
C ASP A 45 -22.80 35.54 15.16
N GLU A 46 -23.16 34.87 16.27
CA GLU A 46 -22.23 34.01 17.02
C GLU A 46 -21.69 32.84 16.20
N SER A 47 -22.52 32.26 15.34
CA SER A 47 -22.10 31.23 14.36
C SER A 47 -21.26 31.83 13.24
N ALA A 48 -21.46 33.09 12.84
CA ALA A 48 -20.63 33.71 11.81
C ALA A 48 -19.21 34.00 12.28
N SER A 49 -18.99 34.27 13.57
CA SER A 49 -17.64 34.36 14.15
C SER A 49 -16.87 33.04 14.00
N MET A 50 -17.53 31.90 14.21
CA MET A 50 -16.92 30.57 14.04
C MET A 50 -16.75 30.16 12.57
N ASN A 51 -17.62 30.64 11.69
CA ASN A 51 -17.53 30.41 10.25
C ASN A 51 -16.71 31.50 9.51
N THR A 52 -16.21 32.51 10.22
CA THR A 52 -15.31 33.52 9.66
C THR A 52 -14.02 32.83 9.26
N ASP A 53 -13.64 32.97 7.99
CA ASP A 53 -12.42 32.39 7.41
C ASP A 53 -12.38 30.84 7.36
N LEU A 54 -13.55 30.20 7.39
CA LEU A 54 -13.71 28.74 7.29
C LEU A 54 -12.89 28.14 6.13
N SER A 55 -12.94 28.77 4.95
CA SER A 55 -12.20 28.31 3.77
C SER A 55 -10.68 28.39 3.90
N ALA A 56 -10.14 29.26 4.77
CA ALA A 56 -8.70 29.33 5.01
C ALA A 56 -8.25 28.41 6.16
N ARG A 57 -9.17 28.01 7.05
CA ARG A 57 -8.90 27.06 8.14
C ARG A 57 -9.01 25.60 7.71
N GLN A 58 -9.88 25.32 6.73
CA GLN A 58 -9.99 24.04 6.06
C GLN A 58 -8.84 23.87 5.06
N VAL A 59 -7.63 23.69 5.59
CA VAL A 59 -6.38 23.64 4.81
C VAL A 59 -6.19 22.28 4.12
N GLY A 60 -7.09 21.31 4.33
CA GLY A 60 -7.08 20.02 3.66
C GLY A 60 -8.44 19.30 3.72
N GLY A 61 -8.63 18.35 2.80
CA GLY A 61 -9.86 17.57 2.67
C GLY A 61 -10.72 17.95 1.47
N SER A 62 -11.65 17.06 1.12
CA SER A 62 -12.60 17.22 0.01
C SER A 62 -13.98 17.71 0.45
N LEU A 63 -14.24 17.76 1.77
CA LEU A 63 -15.52 18.13 2.35
C LEU A 63 -15.46 19.46 3.11
N GLY A 64 -16.49 20.29 2.94
CA GLY A 64 -16.73 21.48 3.75
C GLY A 64 -17.50 21.16 5.03
N SER A 65 -17.53 22.12 5.96
CA SER A 65 -18.28 22.02 7.21
C SER A 65 -18.97 23.36 7.50
N SER A 66 -19.95 23.37 8.40
CA SER A 66 -20.56 24.60 8.90
C SER A 66 -20.75 24.48 10.40
N TYR A 67 -20.18 25.40 11.18
CA TYR A 67 -20.32 25.33 12.62
C TYR A 67 -21.61 26.02 13.08
N LEU A 68 -22.31 25.37 14.00
CA LEU A 68 -23.48 25.91 14.69
C LEU A 68 -23.13 26.16 16.17
N VAL A 69 -23.76 27.16 16.78
CA VAL A 69 -23.70 27.34 18.24
C VAL A 69 -25.10 27.10 18.74
N GLU A 70 -25.37 25.95 19.34
CA GLU A 70 -26.73 25.61 19.76
C GLU A 70 -27.17 26.38 21.02
N MET A 71 -26.29 26.49 22.03
CA MET A 71 -26.63 27.14 23.31
C MET A 71 -25.44 27.81 24.01
N ALA A 72 -25.34 29.14 23.87
CA ALA A 72 -24.51 29.98 24.72
C ALA A 72 -25.28 30.43 25.98
N ALA A 73 -24.61 30.47 27.13
CA ALA A 73 -25.16 31.10 28.33
C ALA A 73 -24.81 32.59 28.35
N ALA A 74 -25.61 33.39 29.08
CA ALA A 74 -25.35 34.80 29.37
C ALA A 74 -23.88 35.08 29.71
N GLY A 75 -23.19 35.78 28.82
CA GLY A 75 -21.79 36.18 28.99
C GLY A 75 -20.74 35.19 28.47
N THR A 76 -21.15 34.14 27.74
CA THR A 76 -20.25 33.32 26.93
C THR A 76 -19.74 34.11 25.73
N GLN A 77 -18.48 33.89 25.38
CA GLN A 77 -17.84 34.48 24.22
C GLN A 77 -17.19 33.36 23.39
N THR A 78 -17.46 33.35 22.08
CA THR A 78 -16.78 32.49 21.10
C THR A 78 -15.65 33.28 20.42
N ARG A 79 -14.57 32.59 20.06
CA ARG A 79 -13.39 33.19 19.41
C ARG A 79 -12.89 32.31 18.28
N THR A 80 -12.50 32.95 17.18
CA THR A 80 -11.65 32.37 16.14
C THR A 80 -10.43 33.26 15.93
N GLY A 81 -9.24 32.66 15.81
CA GLY A 81 -8.00 33.35 15.43
C GLY A 81 -7.17 34.05 16.53
N GLY A 82 -5.98 34.50 16.11
CA GLY A 82 -4.98 35.27 16.87
C GLY A 82 -4.20 34.51 17.94
N THR A 83 -3.04 35.05 18.32
CA THR A 83 -2.15 34.47 19.35
C THR A 83 -2.35 35.21 20.68
N GLU A 84 -2.98 34.56 21.68
CA GLU A 84 -2.87 35.03 23.07
C GLU A 84 -2.01 34.06 23.87
N VAL A 85 -1.23 34.62 24.80
CA VAL A 85 -0.44 33.88 25.76
C VAL A 85 -1.29 33.67 27.02
N PHE A 86 -1.77 32.46 27.26
CA PHE A 86 -2.32 32.07 28.56
C PHE A 86 -1.30 31.16 29.24
N GLY A 87 -0.64 31.65 30.29
CA GLY A 87 0.47 30.93 30.92
C GLY A 87 1.66 30.78 29.97
N SER A 88 2.07 29.53 29.69
CA SER A 88 3.17 29.21 28.77
C SER A 88 2.72 28.95 27.33
N MET A 89 1.42 29.09 27.01
CA MET A 89 0.87 28.64 25.73
C MET A 89 0.45 29.79 24.82
N THR A 90 1.00 29.83 23.61
CA THR A 90 0.59 30.69 22.48
C THR A 90 -0.36 29.92 21.56
N GLY A 91 -1.64 30.31 21.50
CA GLY A 91 -2.61 29.71 20.56
C GLY A 91 -4.03 30.26 20.76
N PRO A 92 -4.92 30.13 19.74
CA PRO A 92 -6.30 30.58 19.85
C PRO A 92 -7.07 29.73 20.87
N ALA A 93 -7.91 30.38 21.67
CA ALA A 93 -8.93 29.70 22.47
C ALA A 93 -10.25 29.73 21.69
N LEU A 94 -10.99 28.61 21.66
CA LEU A 94 -12.22 28.52 20.87
C LEU A 94 -13.43 29.06 21.66
N LEU A 95 -13.46 28.78 22.96
CA LEU A 95 -14.60 29.10 23.81
C LEU A 95 -14.16 29.67 25.17
N ARG A 96 -14.76 30.80 25.55
CA ARG A 96 -14.73 31.34 26.91
C ARG A 96 -16.13 31.35 27.49
N VAL A 97 -16.35 30.56 28.53
CA VAL A 97 -17.66 30.47 29.19
C VAL A 97 -17.72 31.47 30.34
N GLY A 98 -18.78 32.29 30.37
CA GLY A 98 -19.02 33.27 31.43
C GLY A 98 -19.19 32.66 32.82
N ALA A 99 -19.24 33.50 33.86
CA ALA A 99 -19.23 33.05 35.26
C ALA A 99 -20.48 32.27 35.71
N SER A 100 -21.53 32.17 34.88
CA SER A 100 -22.79 31.48 35.21
C SER A 100 -23.46 30.89 33.96
N GLY A 101 -23.89 29.63 34.04
CA GLY A 101 -24.71 28.95 33.03
C GLY A 101 -24.10 27.66 32.48
N SER A 102 -24.93 26.86 31.82
CA SER A 102 -24.49 25.74 30.98
C SER A 102 -24.30 26.28 29.58
N THR A 103 -23.13 26.08 29.00
CA THR A 103 -22.86 26.34 27.58
C THR A 103 -22.58 25.01 26.92
N ALA A 104 -23.20 24.80 25.76
CA ALA A 104 -22.88 23.74 24.83
C ALA A 104 -22.40 24.40 23.54
N LEU A 105 -21.27 23.94 23.02
CA LEU A 105 -20.77 24.30 21.72
C LEU A 105 -20.66 23.01 20.93
N ASP A 106 -21.26 23.00 19.75
CA ASP A 106 -21.43 21.82 18.93
C ASP A 106 -20.83 22.09 17.54
N LEU A 107 -19.73 21.42 17.22
CA LEU A 107 -19.08 21.56 15.92
C LEU A 107 -19.60 20.51 14.94
N ASP A 108 -20.70 20.79 14.27
CA ASP A 108 -21.32 19.85 13.34
C ASP A 108 -20.60 19.79 12.00
N THR A 109 -20.13 18.61 11.62
CA THR A 109 -19.66 18.33 10.27
C THR A 109 -20.39 17.12 9.70
N HIS A 110 -21.09 17.31 8.58
CA HIS A 110 -21.74 16.23 7.85
C HIS A 110 -20.80 15.62 6.83
N PHE A 111 -20.37 14.40 7.06
CA PHE A 111 -19.52 13.64 6.14
C PHE A 111 -20.32 12.85 5.10
N GLY A 112 -21.66 12.94 5.14
CA GLY A 112 -22.53 12.15 4.28
C GLY A 112 -22.20 10.65 4.39
N SER A 113 -22.19 9.98 3.24
CA SER A 113 -21.78 8.59 3.10
C SER A 113 -20.28 8.40 2.81
N SER A 114 -19.48 9.47 2.79
CA SER A 114 -18.07 9.42 2.34
C SER A 114 -17.18 8.57 3.24
N VAL A 115 -17.54 8.41 4.51
CA VAL A 115 -16.83 7.54 5.46
C VAL A 115 -17.65 6.32 5.87
N ALA A 116 -18.88 6.18 5.36
CA ALA A 116 -19.77 5.10 5.74
C ALA A 116 -19.26 3.74 5.21
N SER A 117 -19.31 2.72 6.06
CA SER A 117 -18.79 1.36 5.77
C SER A 117 -17.29 1.31 5.46
N THR A 118 -16.54 2.33 5.86
CA THR A 118 -15.07 2.36 5.76
C THR A 118 -14.43 2.39 7.14
N ASN A 119 -13.13 2.13 7.21
CA ASN A 119 -12.35 2.43 8.40
C ASN A 119 -11.94 3.90 8.34
N TRP A 120 -12.05 4.63 9.45
CA TRP A 120 -11.69 6.03 9.48
C TRP A 120 -11.29 6.47 10.89
N VAL A 121 -10.54 7.55 10.98
CA VAL A 121 -10.03 8.11 12.21
C VAL A 121 -10.59 9.52 12.38
N LEU A 122 -11.17 9.78 13.54
CA LEU A 122 -11.41 11.12 14.06
C LEU A 122 -10.29 11.46 15.04
N SER A 123 -9.61 12.59 14.84
CA SER A 123 -8.67 13.09 15.85
C SER A 123 -8.84 14.58 16.09
N TYR A 124 -8.54 15.02 17.31
CA TYR A 124 -8.42 16.43 17.66
C TYR A 124 -7.51 16.62 18.87
N THR A 125 -6.88 17.79 18.94
CA THR A 125 -6.13 18.24 20.12
C THR A 125 -7.01 19.14 20.97
N SER A 126 -6.96 18.96 22.29
CA SER A 126 -7.72 19.76 23.24
C SER A 126 -6.87 20.18 24.43
N THR A 127 -7.23 21.32 25.03
CA THR A 127 -6.67 21.79 26.30
C THR A 127 -7.75 22.47 27.12
N GLN A 128 -7.78 22.19 28.42
CA GLN A 128 -8.71 22.81 29.35
C GLN A 128 -8.00 23.60 30.44
N ASN A 129 -8.40 24.87 30.61
CA ASN A 129 -7.93 25.73 31.70
C ASN A 129 -9.10 26.21 32.59
N GLY A 130 -8.94 26.14 33.92
CA GLY A 130 -9.88 26.66 34.92
C GLY A 130 -10.53 25.59 35.82
N ASP A 131 -10.95 25.96 37.03
CA ASP A 131 -11.20 25.06 38.17
C ASP A 131 -12.66 24.55 38.31
N GLY A 132 -13.23 23.81 37.36
CA GLY A 132 -14.46 23.12 37.76
C GLY A 132 -14.97 22.00 36.89
N VAL A 133 -16.26 21.74 37.03
CA VAL A 133 -16.91 20.52 36.53
C VAL A 133 -17.49 20.71 35.13
N GLY A 134 -16.94 19.97 34.18
CA GLY A 134 -17.34 19.95 32.78
C GLY A 134 -16.66 18.83 32.02
N TRP A 135 -16.96 18.73 30.74
CA TRP A 135 -16.39 17.72 29.85
C TRP A 135 -16.15 18.27 28.44
N VAL A 136 -15.20 17.66 27.73
CA VAL A 136 -15.06 17.73 26.27
C VAL A 136 -15.38 16.37 25.70
N GLY A 137 -15.93 16.34 24.51
CA GLY A 137 -16.38 15.10 23.91
C GLY A 137 -16.59 15.22 22.44
N PHE A 138 -16.92 14.09 21.82
CA PHE A 138 -17.43 14.07 20.47
C PHE A 138 -18.65 13.15 20.40
N ALA A 139 -19.55 13.44 19.49
CA ALA A 139 -20.61 12.56 19.07
C ALA A 139 -20.47 12.23 17.58
N VAL A 140 -20.81 11.02 17.19
CA VAL A 140 -20.89 10.59 15.79
C VAL A 140 -22.24 9.93 15.59
N GLY A 141 -23.03 10.32 14.58
CA GLY A 141 -24.34 9.72 14.35
C GLY A 141 -25.29 10.56 13.50
N ASN A 142 -26.58 10.23 13.53
CA ASN A 142 -27.65 11.04 12.92
C ASN A 142 -28.99 10.83 13.66
N PRO A 143 -29.63 11.88 14.22
CA PRO A 143 -29.16 13.27 14.25
C PRO A 143 -28.01 13.46 15.24
N ALA A 144 -27.20 14.50 15.03
CA ALA A 144 -26.11 14.87 15.95
C ALA A 144 -26.66 15.30 17.34
N ASP A 145 -27.87 15.89 17.36
CA ASP A 145 -28.41 16.59 18.53
C ASP A 145 -29.10 15.70 19.58
N THR A 146 -29.04 14.36 19.48
CA THR A 146 -29.67 13.51 20.52
C THR A 146 -28.90 13.65 21.84
N PRO A 147 -29.54 14.09 22.94
CA PRO A 147 -28.88 14.21 24.23
C PRO A 147 -28.24 12.88 24.64
N PRO A 148 -27.05 12.90 25.28
CA PRO A 148 -26.41 11.70 25.82
C PRO A 148 -27.42 10.86 26.61
N GLY A 149 -27.64 9.60 26.21
CA GLY A 149 -28.58 8.67 26.85
C GLY A 149 -29.98 8.55 26.24
N SER A 150 -30.26 9.26 25.15
CA SER A 150 -31.44 8.98 24.30
C SER A 150 -31.14 7.75 23.45
N ALA A 151 -31.93 6.68 23.55
CA ALA A 151 -31.72 5.49 22.72
C ALA A 151 -31.90 5.86 21.23
N GLY A 152 -30.81 5.88 20.45
CA GLY A 152 -30.86 6.19 19.02
C GLY A 152 -29.54 6.73 18.43
N THR A 153 -29.01 5.94 17.50
CA THR A 153 -28.30 6.37 16.26
C THR A 153 -26.98 7.12 16.38
N GLY A 154 -26.13 6.77 17.35
CA GLY A 154 -24.76 7.31 17.39
C GLY A 154 -23.88 6.79 18.51
N LEU A 155 -22.64 7.27 18.51
CA LEU A 155 -21.63 7.15 19.56
C LEU A 155 -21.46 8.53 20.20
N SER A 156 -21.36 8.62 21.53
CA SER A 156 -20.92 9.83 22.23
C SER A 156 -19.80 9.47 23.21
N PHE A 157 -18.78 10.30 23.28
CA PHE A 157 -17.69 10.20 24.24
C PHE A 157 -17.59 11.51 25.02
N GLU A 158 -17.57 11.44 26.35
CA GLU A 158 -17.34 12.59 27.23
C GLU A 158 -16.13 12.31 28.12
N LEU A 159 -15.12 13.18 28.06
CA LEU A 159 -13.96 13.21 28.95
C LEU A 159 -14.11 14.34 29.96
N PHE A 160 -14.14 13.98 31.24
CA PHE A 160 -14.24 14.90 32.35
C PHE A 160 -12.86 15.36 32.83
N VAL A 161 -12.87 16.55 33.42
CA VAL A 161 -11.68 17.23 33.95
C VAL A 161 -10.89 16.40 34.97
N ASP A 162 -11.58 15.54 35.72
CA ASP A 162 -11.02 14.71 36.79
C ASP A 162 -10.43 13.38 36.29
N GLY A 163 -10.39 13.18 34.96
CA GLY A 163 -9.87 11.98 34.35
C GLY A 163 -10.89 10.87 34.16
N SER A 164 -12.13 11.04 34.65
CA SER A 164 -13.21 10.13 34.33
C SER A 164 -13.69 10.35 32.89
N PHE A 165 -14.23 9.30 32.28
CA PHE A 165 -14.84 9.40 30.96
C PHE A 165 -16.09 8.54 30.89
N THR A 166 -16.97 8.85 29.95
CA THR A 166 -18.15 8.04 29.64
C THR A 166 -18.30 7.90 28.14
N VAL A 167 -18.60 6.69 27.68
CA VAL A 167 -18.95 6.37 26.29
C VAL A 167 -20.40 5.91 26.24
N TRP A 168 -21.18 6.45 25.33
CA TRP A 168 -22.53 5.98 24.99
C TRP A 168 -22.54 5.43 23.58
N ASP A 169 -22.93 4.16 23.40
CA ASP A 169 -23.01 3.49 22.09
C ASP A 169 -24.42 3.54 21.46
N GLY A 170 -25.30 4.38 21.99
CA GLY A 170 -26.70 4.48 21.62
C GLY A 170 -27.64 3.51 22.37
N THR A 171 -27.10 2.53 23.09
CA THR A 171 -27.89 1.54 23.87
C THR A 171 -27.45 1.43 25.32
N THR A 172 -26.15 1.57 25.58
CA THR A 172 -25.53 1.45 26.90
C THR A 172 -24.57 2.61 27.14
N SER A 173 -24.27 2.86 28.42
CA SER A 173 -23.21 3.78 28.84
C SER A 173 -22.11 3.00 29.55
N THR A 174 -20.88 3.14 29.09
CA THR A 174 -19.69 2.63 29.76
C THR A 174 -18.93 3.78 30.37
N ALA A 175 -18.85 3.81 31.69
CA ALA A 175 -18.03 4.78 32.43
C ALA A 175 -16.66 4.16 32.76
N GLY A 176 -15.62 4.97 32.64
CA GLY A 176 -14.25 4.59 32.96
C GLY A 176 -13.48 5.73 33.60
N ASN A 177 -12.21 5.48 33.89
CA ASN A 177 -11.29 6.50 34.35
C ASN A 177 -9.92 6.23 33.75
N THR A 178 -9.30 7.29 33.23
CA THR A 178 -7.95 7.27 32.64
C THR A 178 -6.87 6.90 33.65
N GLY A 179 -7.13 7.08 34.95
CA GLY A 179 -6.16 6.89 36.03
C GLY A 179 -5.17 8.04 36.19
N LEU A 180 -5.31 9.10 35.41
CA LEU A 180 -4.35 10.21 35.35
C LEU A 180 -4.65 11.35 36.33
N GLY A 181 -5.83 11.36 36.95
CA GLY A 181 -6.29 12.46 37.79
C GLY A 181 -6.70 13.66 36.94
N SER A 182 -6.53 14.87 37.48
CA SER A 182 -7.02 16.08 36.82
C SER A 182 -6.09 16.60 35.72
N PHE A 183 -6.65 17.00 34.58
CA PHE A 183 -5.92 17.44 33.38
C PHE A 183 -5.85 18.97 33.16
N HIS A 184 -6.04 19.78 34.20
CA HIS A 184 -5.97 21.23 34.05
C HIS A 184 -4.64 21.69 33.43
N GLY A 185 -4.73 22.46 32.35
CA GLY A 185 -3.58 23.01 31.63
C GLY A 185 -2.73 21.99 30.88
N VAL A 186 -3.23 20.76 30.70
CA VAL A 186 -2.57 19.74 29.91
C VAL A 186 -3.18 19.73 28.51
N GLU A 187 -2.33 19.85 27.49
CA GLU A 187 -2.70 19.57 26.11
C GLU A 187 -2.71 18.06 25.89
N TYR A 188 -3.79 17.57 25.29
CA TYR A 188 -3.97 16.16 24.98
C TYR A 188 -4.63 15.99 23.62
N GLN A 189 -4.43 14.83 23.03
CA GLN A 189 -5.08 14.40 21.80
C GLN A 189 -6.07 13.29 22.12
N ILE A 190 -7.23 13.36 21.48
CA ILE A 190 -8.18 12.26 21.39
C ILE A 190 -8.15 11.73 19.98
N MET A 191 -8.04 10.41 19.84
CA MET A 191 -8.09 9.71 18.57
C MET A 191 -9.13 8.59 18.67
N ALA A 192 -10.12 8.60 17.79
CA ALA A 192 -11.15 7.58 17.69
C ALA A 192 -11.05 6.89 16.33
N THR A 193 -10.66 5.62 16.34
CA THR A 193 -10.52 4.79 15.14
C THR A 193 -11.79 3.97 14.96
N PHE A 194 -12.58 4.32 13.96
CA PHE A 194 -13.82 3.64 13.59
C PHE A 194 -13.52 2.49 12.63
N ASP A 195 -13.99 1.30 12.99
CA ASP A 195 -14.12 0.13 12.12
C ASP A 195 -15.63 -0.09 11.90
N GLU A 196 -16.17 0.61 10.90
CA GLU A 196 -17.60 0.53 10.59
C GLU A 196 -18.05 -0.86 10.13
N PRO A 197 -17.28 -1.62 9.33
CA PRO A 197 -17.60 -3.00 9.02
C PRO A 197 -17.75 -3.89 10.26
N ALA A 198 -16.91 -3.70 11.28
CA ALA A 198 -17.02 -4.41 12.56
C ALA A 198 -18.03 -3.78 13.54
N SER A 199 -18.59 -2.61 13.21
CA SER A 199 -19.40 -1.79 14.11
C SER A 199 -18.69 -1.50 15.44
N THR A 200 -17.41 -1.09 15.37
CA THR A 200 -16.63 -0.74 16.56
C THR A 200 -15.85 0.56 16.42
N VAL A 201 -15.44 1.12 17.56
CA VAL A 201 -14.57 2.28 17.67
C VAL A 201 -13.56 2.05 18.78
N GLU A 202 -12.27 2.26 18.51
CA GLU A 202 -11.24 2.32 19.54
C GLU A 202 -10.93 3.78 19.87
N ILE A 203 -10.99 4.14 21.15
CA ILE A 203 -10.71 5.50 21.61
C ILE A 203 -9.38 5.52 22.36
N ASN A 204 -8.47 6.37 21.92
CA ASN A 204 -7.16 6.58 22.50
C ASN A 204 -7.03 8.02 23.01
N TYR A 205 -6.39 8.15 24.17
CA TYR A 205 -5.98 9.41 24.78
C TYR A 205 -4.46 9.49 24.75
N SER A 206 -3.89 10.62 24.31
CA SER A 206 -2.46 10.86 24.43
C SER A 206 -2.15 12.27 24.92
N ASN A 207 -1.03 12.44 25.61
CA ASN A 207 -0.43 13.74 25.93
C ASN A 207 1.09 13.59 25.93
N ALA A 208 1.83 14.63 26.31
CA ALA A 208 3.30 14.62 26.31
C ALA A 208 3.94 13.49 27.17
N THR A 209 3.21 12.90 28.11
CA THR A 209 3.74 11.88 29.06
C THR A 209 2.96 10.56 29.05
N HIS A 210 1.82 10.47 28.39
CA HIS A 210 0.94 9.30 28.42
C HIS A 210 0.36 9.00 27.03
N ASN A 211 0.15 7.71 26.75
CA ASN A 211 -0.62 7.22 25.62
C ASN A 211 -1.43 6.01 26.12
N ILE A 212 -2.75 6.14 26.16
CA ILE A 212 -3.66 5.21 26.83
C ILE A 212 -4.81 4.86 25.89
N SER A 213 -5.01 3.57 25.64
CA SER A 213 -6.26 3.07 25.07
C SER A 213 -7.34 3.13 26.15
N LEU A 214 -8.41 3.88 25.87
CA LEU A 214 -9.58 3.98 26.76
C LEU A 214 -10.49 2.76 26.60
N GLY A 215 -10.43 2.11 25.45
CA GLY A 215 -11.11 0.85 25.14
C GLY A 215 -11.66 0.81 23.72
N THR A 216 -12.21 -0.35 23.38
CA THR A 216 -12.98 -0.57 22.15
C THR A 216 -14.46 -0.65 22.50
N TYR A 217 -15.29 0.08 21.78
CA TYR A 217 -16.73 0.19 22.01
C TYR A 217 -17.50 -0.16 20.75
N ALA A 218 -18.75 -0.59 20.91
CA ALA A 218 -19.64 -0.79 19.77
C ALA A 218 -20.07 0.57 19.19
N THR A 219 -20.30 0.60 17.88
CA THR A 219 -20.93 1.74 17.19
C THR A 219 -22.34 1.34 16.76
N GLY A 220 -23.34 2.14 17.14
CA GLY A 220 -24.76 1.89 16.84
C GLY A 220 -25.29 2.63 15.60
N PHE A 221 -24.47 2.84 14.57
CA PHE A 221 -24.90 3.59 13.38
C PHE A 221 -26.01 2.86 12.63
N SER A 222 -27.17 3.50 12.46
CA SER A 222 -28.34 2.90 11.81
C SER A 222 -28.57 3.36 10.38
N ASP A 223 -27.79 4.33 9.90
CA ASP A 223 -27.89 4.87 8.55
C ASP A 223 -26.51 5.10 7.93
N ALA A 224 -26.47 5.69 6.74
CA ALA A 224 -25.25 5.97 6.00
C ALA A 224 -24.69 7.40 6.22
N SER A 225 -25.33 8.24 7.05
CA SER A 225 -24.83 9.59 7.33
C SER A 225 -23.94 9.57 8.56
N ARG A 226 -22.78 10.21 8.49
CA ARG A 226 -21.97 10.52 9.69
C ARG A 226 -21.97 12.01 9.91
N PHE A 227 -22.66 12.45 10.95
CA PHE A 227 -22.39 13.75 11.54
C PHE A 227 -21.36 13.54 12.63
N VAL A 228 -20.23 14.24 12.58
CA VAL A 228 -19.33 14.36 13.72
C VAL A 228 -19.60 15.70 14.36
N GLU A 229 -19.81 15.66 15.66
CA GLU A 229 -20.07 16.82 16.48
C GLU A 229 -19.06 16.85 17.61
N LEU A 230 -18.28 17.91 17.71
CA LEU A 230 -17.44 18.11 18.87
C LEU A 230 -18.19 18.93 19.91
N LYS A 231 -18.28 18.38 21.12
CA LYS A 231 -19.09 18.92 22.21
C LYS A 231 -18.22 19.38 23.36
N THR A 232 -18.60 20.50 23.95
CA THR A 232 -18.00 20.93 25.20
C THR A 232 -19.08 21.44 26.16
N ARG A 233 -19.11 20.97 27.41
CA ARG A 233 -20.18 21.32 28.38
C ARG A 233 -19.72 21.62 29.79
N ARG A 234 -20.15 22.76 30.33
CA ARG A 234 -19.94 23.14 31.75
C ARG A 234 -21.22 22.97 32.57
N THR A 235 -21.12 22.42 33.79
CA THR A 235 -22.32 22.01 34.54
C THR A 235 -22.76 22.90 35.72
N SER A 236 -21.93 23.76 36.34
CA SER A 236 -22.44 24.76 37.35
C SER A 236 -21.44 25.62 38.15
N ALA A 237 -20.12 25.41 38.13
CA ALA A 237 -19.20 26.14 39.02
C ALA A 237 -19.01 27.62 38.62
N ALA A 238 -18.64 28.52 39.55
CA ALA A 238 -18.26 29.91 39.28
C ALA A 238 -16.77 30.00 38.88
N GLY A 239 -16.40 30.85 37.90
CA GLY A 239 -15.02 31.02 37.41
C GLY A 239 -14.94 31.26 35.89
N ALA A 240 -13.83 31.81 35.39
CA ALA A 240 -13.57 31.95 33.96
C ALA A 240 -12.81 30.73 33.46
N TRP A 241 -13.25 30.14 32.36
CA TRP A 241 -12.66 28.93 31.78
C TRP A 241 -12.39 29.15 30.31
N ASP A 242 -11.25 28.63 29.86
CA ASP A 242 -10.87 28.67 28.47
C ASP A 242 -10.69 27.23 27.97
N TRP A 243 -11.43 26.90 26.91
CA TRP A 243 -11.32 25.63 26.20
C TRP A 243 -10.72 25.84 24.82
N ARG A 244 -9.79 24.96 24.50
CA ARG A 244 -9.10 24.93 23.21
C ARG A 244 -9.38 23.59 22.56
N VAL A 245 -9.77 23.67 21.31
CA VAL A 245 -9.82 22.55 20.38
C VAL A 245 -9.04 23.02 19.17
N ASP A 246 -8.11 22.20 18.71
CA ASP A 246 -7.37 22.43 17.47
C ASP A 246 -7.14 21.12 16.73
N ASP A 247 -6.72 21.24 15.47
CA ASP A 247 -6.32 20.13 14.61
C ASP A 247 -7.39 19.02 14.53
N LEU A 248 -8.65 19.43 14.29
CA LEU A 248 -9.74 18.48 14.05
C LEU A 248 -9.55 17.85 12.68
N GLN A 249 -9.32 16.54 12.65
CA GLN A 249 -9.06 15.78 11.45
C GLN A 249 -10.00 14.58 11.36
N VAL A 250 -10.52 14.33 10.15
CA VAL A 250 -11.16 13.08 9.78
C VAL A 250 -10.42 12.50 8.59
N GLU A 251 -9.91 11.30 8.77
CA GLU A 251 -9.13 10.58 7.77
C GLU A 251 -9.76 9.23 7.51
N THR A 252 -10.02 8.87 6.25
CA THR A 252 -10.40 7.50 5.92
C THR A 252 -9.16 6.66 5.90
N VAL A 253 -9.12 5.63 6.74
CA VAL A 253 -8.12 4.57 6.69
C VAL A 253 -8.57 3.62 5.60
N GLN A 254 -7.98 3.71 4.41
CA GLN A 254 -8.17 2.61 3.49
C GLN A 254 -7.65 1.35 4.17
N GLY A 255 -8.50 0.33 4.31
CA GLY A 255 -8.05 -0.99 4.70
C GLY A 255 -6.90 -1.41 3.77
N PRO A 256 -6.02 -2.34 4.17
CA PRO A 256 -5.02 -2.86 3.26
C PRO A 256 -5.74 -3.28 1.98
N LEU A 257 -5.31 -2.71 0.85
CA LEU A 257 -5.84 -3.12 -0.44
C LEU A 257 -5.61 -4.63 -0.56
N PRO A 258 -6.54 -5.38 -1.16
CA PRO A 258 -6.28 -6.78 -1.44
C PRO A 258 -4.95 -6.88 -2.21
N PRO A 259 -4.09 -7.86 -1.88
CA PRO A 259 -2.83 -8.03 -2.60
C PRO A 259 -3.06 -8.08 -4.12
N ALA A 260 -2.19 -7.45 -4.90
CA ALA A 260 -2.36 -7.49 -6.35
C ALA A 260 -2.03 -8.89 -6.89
N PRO A 261 -2.87 -9.46 -7.78
CA PRO A 261 -2.56 -10.73 -8.43
C PRO A 261 -1.42 -10.55 -9.45
N LEU A 262 -0.72 -11.63 -9.75
CA LEU A 262 0.21 -11.67 -10.87
C LEU A 262 -0.51 -11.99 -12.20
N PRO A 263 -0.03 -11.46 -13.34
CA PRO A 263 1.12 -10.57 -13.48
C PRO A 263 0.84 -9.15 -12.96
N PHE A 264 1.85 -8.53 -12.36
CA PHE A 264 1.85 -7.19 -11.82
C PHE A 264 2.87 -6.33 -12.58
N LEU A 265 2.42 -5.23 -13.16
CA LEU A 265 3.24 -4.27 -13.88
C LEU A 265 3.05 -2.88 -13.25
N GLU A 266 4.16 -2.21 -12.95
CA GLU A 266 4.18 -0.83 -12.49
C GLU A 266 5.25 -0.04 -13.25
N THR A 267 4.80 0.96 -14.01
CA THR A 267 5.67 1.88 -14.75
C THR A 267 5.71 3.28 -14.13
N PHE A 268 4.93 3.52 -13.07
CA PHE A 268 4.73 4.80 -12.38
C PHE A 268 4.17 5.91 -13.28
N GLU A 269 3.58 5.54 -14.41
CA GLU A 269 3.01 6.48 -15.37
C GLU A 269 1.57 6.84 -15.02
N VAL A 270 1.12 8.00 -15.51
CA VAL A 270 -0.29 8.43 -15.42
C VAL A 270 -1.25 7.40 -16.01
N ALA A 271 -0.82 6.63 -17.00
CA ALA A 271 -1.62 5.56 -17.59
C ALA A 271 -1.94 4.42 -16.60
N ASP A 272 -1.09 4.22 -15.59
CA ASP A 272 -1.25 3.24 -14.52
C ASP A 272 -2.07 3.79 -13.34
N GLY A 273 -2.58 5.03 -13.47
CA GLY A 273 -3.32 5.71 -12.40
C GLY A 273 -2.42 6.38 -11.36
N ILE A 274 -1.11 6.44 -11.60
CA ILE A 274 -0.12 7.08 -10.74
C ILE A 274 0.03 8.57 -11.08
N SER A 275 0.13 9.41 -10.06
CA SER A 275 0.36 10.85 -10.20
C SER A 275 1.68 11.25 -9.55
N SER A 276 2.31 12.32 -10.08
CA SER A 276 3.53 12.86 -9.47
C SER A 276 3.27 13.36 -8.05
N GLY A 277 4.18 13.03 -7.13
CA GLY A 277 4.04 13.29 -5.69
C GLY A 277 4.29 12.04 -4.86
N PRO A 278 3.94 12.04 -3.56
CA PRO A 278 4.16 10.91 -2.68
C PRO A 278 3.51 9.62 -3.20
N ILE A 279 4.25 8.51 -3.25
CA ILE A 279 3.75 7.21 -3.73
C ILE A 279 2.81 6.51 -2.74
N ASP A 280 2.89 6.88 -1.46
CA ASP A 280 2.12 6.28 -0.38
C ASP A 280 0.61 6.35 -0.64
N GLY A 281 -0.06 5.20 -0.63
CA GLY A 281 -1.48 5.07 -0.93
C GLY A 281 -1.84 5.09 -2.42
N GLN A 282 -0.91 5.35 -3.33
CA GLN A 282 -1.18 5.26 -4.77
C GLN A 282 -1.01 3.81 -5.25
N ASN A 283 -2.02 3.28 -5.95
CA ASN A 283 -2.01 1.95 -6.57
C ASN A 283 -1.54 0.79 -5.66
N GLY A 284 -1.84 0.82 -4.35
CA GLY A 284 -1.42 -0.27 -3.44
C GLY A 284 -0.03 -0.13 -2.82
N TRP A 285 0.75 0.89 -3.22
CA TRP A 285 2.04 1.16 -2.63
C TRP A 285 1.92 1.72 -1.22
N VAL A 286 2.79 1.23 -0.33
CA VAL A 286 2.97 1.74 1.03
C VAL A 286 4.41 2.18 1.18
N SER A 287 4.65 3.34 1.77
CA SER A 287 5.99 3.85 2.06
C SER A 287 6.23 4.01 3.56
N SER A 288 7.46 3.79 4.01
CA SER A 288 7.84 4.01 5.40
C SER A 288 9.24 4.62 5.53
N GLY A 289 9.40 5.57 6.46
CA GLY A 289 10.68 6.22 6.73
C GLY A 289 10.79 7.62 6.11
N GLY A 290 11.71 7.78 5.16
CA GLY A 290 12.04 9.04 4.50
C GLY A 290 11.02 9.46 3.44
N SER A 291 11.47 9.86 2.24
CA SER A 291 10.59 10.30 1.15
C SER A 291 10.60 9.31 -0.01
N ALA A 292 9.40 9.00 -0.52
CA ALA A 292 9.17 8.19 -1.70
C ALA A 292 8.18 8.93 -2.62
N ASP A 293 8.67 9.50 -3.72
CA ASP A 293 7.91 10.38 -4.60
C ASP A 293 8.01 9.95 -6.05
N VAL A 294 6.90 9.91 -6.78
CA VAL A 294 6.89 9.76 -8.23
C VAL A 294 7.19 11.11 -8.89
N GLN A 295 8.17 11.14 -9.79
CA GLN A 295 8.66 12.37 -10.42
C GLN A 295 9.06 12.16 -11.88
N SER A 296 9.25 13.24 -12.63
CA SER A 296 9.50 13.22 -14.08
C SER A 296 10.87 13.77 -14.53
N GLY A 297 11.77 14.03 -13.59
CA GLY A 297 13.11 14.54 -13.85
C GLY A 297 14.13 13.45 -14.25
N ILE A 298 14.09 12.30 -13.59
CA ILE A 298 14.94 11.12 -13.89
C ILE A 298 14.03 9.89 -14.02
N PHE A 299 13.92 9.34 -15.21
CA PHE A 299 13.09 8.17 -15.51
C PHE A 299 13.80 7.27 -16.53
N HIS A 300 13.35 6.01 -16.65
CA HIS A 300 13.94 5.08 -17.61
C HIS A 300 13.45 5.44 -19.03
N PRO A 301 14.32 5.58 -20.04
CA PRO A 301 13.88 5.99 -21.38
C PRO A 301 12.86 5.07 -22.06
N GLY A 302 12.71 3.83 -21.57
CA GLY A 302 11.74 2.86 -22.06
C GLY A 302 10.40 2.83 -21.32
N SER A 303 10.23 3.54 -20.21
CA SER A 303 9.01 3.47 -19.37
C SER A 303 7.96 4.52 -19.69
N GLY A 304 8.39 5.72 -20.07
CA GLY A 304 7.48 6.83 -20.33
C GLY A 304 8.09 8.16 -19.91
N SER A 305 7.57 8.75 -18.84
CA SER A 305 7.86 10.11 -18.38
C SER A 305 8.06 10.24 -16.87
N GLN A 306 7.88 9.18 -16.10
CA GLN A 306 7.90 9.19 -14.64
C GLN A 306 8.69 7.99 -14.08
N ALA A 307 9.20 8.14 -12.85
CA ALA A 307 9.77 7.05 -12.07
C ALA A 307 9.66 7.36 -10.58
N LEU A 308 9.71 6.31 -9.76
CA LEU A 308 9.73 6.43 -8.31
C LEU A 308 11.11 6.88 -7.82
N GLN A 309 11.20 8.01 -7.12
CA GLN A 309 12.38 8.46 -6.39
C GLN A 309 12.28 8.07 -4.92
N MET A 310 13.31 7.43 -4.38
CA MET A 310 13.38 6.98 -2.99
C MET A 310 14.58 7.59 -2.26
N GLN A 311 14.36 8.12 -1.06
CA GLN A 311 15.42 8.65 -0.17
C GLN A 311 15.15 8.28 1.29
N SER A 312 16.08 7.53 1.90
CA SER A 312 15.99 7.10 3.31
C SER A 312 14.66 6.42 3.67
N THR A 313 14.07 5.71 2.71
CA THR A 313 12.70 5.15 2.75
C THR A 313 12.69 3.69 2.34
N GLU A 314 11.65 2.98 2.73
CA GLU A 314 11.23 1.70 2.17
C GLU A 314 9.88 1.89 1.50
N VAL A 315 9.65 1.21 0.38
CA VAL A 315 8.34 1.09 -0.25
C VAL A 315 8.01 -0.39 -0.40
N SER A 316 6.75 -0.74 -0.21
CA SER A 316 6.27 -2.11 -0.32
C SER A 316 4.97 -2.17 -1.10
N HIS A 317 4.76 -3.29 -1.76
CA HIS A 317 3.51 -3.64 -2.42
C HIS A 317 3.14 -5.08 -2.07
N ASP A 318 1.91 -5.28 -1.60
CA ASP A 318 1.38 -6.60 -1.29
C ASP A 318 0.96 -7.31 -2.57
N LEU A 319 1.36 -8.57 -2.71
CA LEU A 319 1.21 -9.37 -3.93
C LEU A 319 0.70 -10.76 -3.59
N THR A 320 0.04 -11.41 -4.54
CA THR A 320 -0.33 -12.83 -4.45
C THR A 320 0.04 -13.53 -5.74
N ASN A 321 0.69 -14.69 -5.61
CA ASN A 321 0.98 -15.60 -6.71
C ASN A 321 0.27 -16.94 -6.50
N ASP A 322 -0.21 -17.53 -7.60
CA ASP A 322 -0.74 -18.90 -7.59
C ASP A 322 0.28 -19.90 -8.17
N GLY A 323 1.23 -19.43 -8.98
CA GLY A 323 2.32 -20.23 -9.54
C GLY A 323 3.41 -20.60 -8.55
N SER A 324 4.15 -21.67 -8.82
CA SER A 324 5.27 -22.13 -7.99
C SER A 324 6.60 -21.43 -8.29
N ALA A 325 6.63 -20.53 -9.26
CA ALA A 325 7.78 -19.71 -9.56
C ALA A 325 7.37 -18.24 -9.74
N VAL A 326 8.31 -17.33 -9.50
CA VAL A 326 8.14 -15.89 -9.69
C VAL A 326 9.32 -15.35 -10.49
N TRP A 327 9.01 -14.52 -11.47
CA TRP A 327 9.93 -13.71 -12.22
C TRP A 327 9.70 -12.25 -11.83
N LEU A 328 10.74 -11.57 -11.36
CA LEU A 328 10.71 -10.14 -11.04
C LEU A 328 11.77 -9.44 -11.87
N ARG A 329 11.37 -8.43 -12.63
CA ARG A 329 12.25 -7.51 -13.35
C ARG A 329 11.99 -6.10 -12.86
N PHE A 330 13.04 -5.31 -12.71
CA PHE A 330 12.92 -3.88 -12.46
C PHE A 330 14.19 -3.11 -12.89
N GLN A 331 14.04 -1.81 -13.10
CA GLN A 331 15.12 -0.89 -13.43
C GLN A 331 15.46 -0.03 -12.20
N THR A 332 16.74 0.21 -11.98
CA THR A 332 17.21 1.08 -10.88
C THR A 332 18.23 2.10 -11.37
N PHE A 333 18.22 3.30 -10.77
CA PHE A 333 19.23 4.34 -11.00
C PHE A 333 19.74 4.86 -9.66
N CYS A 334 20.96 4.45 -9.29
CA CYS A 334 21.60 4.90 -8.04
C CYS A 334 22.40 6.18 -8.27
N THR A 335 22.06 7.30 -7.61
CA THR A 335 22.84 8.55 -7.77
C THR A 335 24.12 8.59 -6.93
N GLY A 336 24.15 7.84 -5.84
CA GLY A 336 25.22 7.88 -4.84
C GLY A 336 25.60 6.51 -4.31
N ILE A 337 26.55 6.50 -3.37
CA ILE A 337 27.06 5.29 -2.74
C ILE A 337 26.18 4.99 -1.51
N PRO A 338 25.70 3.74 -1.32
CA PRO A 338 24.98 3.36 -0.12
C PRO A 338 25.78 3.68 1.16
N SER A 339 25.14 4.30 2.14
CA SER A 339 25.82 4.72 3.37
C SER A 339 26.00 3.61 4.40
N ALA A 340 25.24 2.51 4.28
CA ALA A 340 25.24 1.42 5.24
C ALA A 340 24.77 0.09 4.62
N THR A 341 25.02 -1.00 5.34
CA THR A 341 24.42 -2.31 5.07
C THR A 341 23.00 -2.35 5.66
N PRO A 342 21.98 -2.74 4.88
CA PRO A 342 20.61 -2.85 5.38
C PRO A 342 20.45 -4.05 6.33
N ALA A 343 19.46 -3.96 7.22
CA ALA A 343 19.03 -5.11 8.02
C ALA A 343 18.07 -5.98 7.20
N VAL A 344 18.16 -7.30 7.34
CA VAL A 344 17.26 -8.23 6.64
C VAL A 344 16.01 -8.48 7.50
N PRO A 345 14.79 -8.26 6.98
CA PRO A 345 13.56 -8.63 7.67
C PRO A 345 13.49 -10.14 7.99
N ALA A 346 12.90 -10.51 9.13
CA ALA A 346 12.91 -11.90 9.62
C ALA A 346 12.11 -12.87 8.73
N ASP A 347 11.16 -12.34 7.99
CA ASP A 347 10.17 -13.01 7.12
C ASP A 347 10.56 -12.95 5.63
N THR A 348 11.81 -12.63 5.34
CA THR A 348 12.31 -12.51 3.97
C THR A 348 12.43 -13.88 3.29
N THR A 349 12.00 -14.00 2.04
CA THR A 349 12.21 -15.18 1.18
C THR A 349 13.55 -15.11 0.47
N LEU A 350 13.85 -13.98 -0.17
CA LEU A 350 15.13 -13.70 -0.82
C LEU A 350 15.50 -12.23 -0.60
N PHE A 351 16.80 -11.95 -0.57
CA PHE A 351 17.33 -10.62 -0.27
C PHE A 351 18.62 -10.36 -1.03
N PHE A 352 18.73 -9.19 -1.63
CA PHE A 352 20.00 -8.65 -2.09
C PHE A 352 20.07 -7.14 -1.94
N PHE A 353 21.28 -6.62 -1.90
CA PHE A 353 21.53 -5.19 -1.71
C PHE A 353 22.86 -4.75 -2.34
N VAL A 354 23.02 -3.44 -2.52
CA VAL A 354 24.29 -2.84 -2.95
C VAL A 354 25.02 -2.32 -1.71
N ASN A 355 26.25 -2.77 -1.49
CA ASN A 355 27.02 -2.36 -0.32
C ASN A 355 27.74 -1.00 -0.55
N PRO A 356 28.37 -0.41 0.49
CA PRO A 356 29.12 0.86 0.34
C PRO A 356 30.34 0.82 -0.60
N ASN A 357 30.76 -0.36 -1.07
CA ASN A 357 31.79 -0.51 -2.10
C ASN A 357 31.19 -0.65 -3.52
N LEU A 358 29.88 -0.46 -3.65
CA LEU A 358 29.08 -0.70 -4.86
C LEU A 358 29.04 -2.15 -5.31
N ASN A 359 29.49 -3.10 -4.49
CA ASN A 359 29.39 -4.52 -4.80
C ASN A 359 27.98 -5.02 -4.49
N LEU A 360 27.47 -5.90 -5.36
CA LEU A 360 26.23 -6.61 -5.11
C LEU A 360 26.45 -7.65 -4.00
N VAL A 361 25.54 -7.71 -3.03
CA VAL A 361 25.54 -8.71 -1.97
C VAL A 361 24.21 -9.45 -2.00
N VAL A 362 24.28 -10.76 -2.17
CA VAL A 362 23.11 -11.66 -2.18
C VAL A 362 23.09 -12.51 -0.93
N TYR A 363 21.91 -12.94 -0.50
CA TYR A 363 21.78 -13.94 0.56
C TYR A 363 21.58 -15.34 -0.02
N SER A 364 22.49 -16.25 0.33
CA SER A 364 22.35 -17.68 0.09
C SER A 364 21.96 -18.31 1.43
N ASN A 365 20.68 -18.66 1.61
CA ASN A 365 20.11 -18.90 2.93
C ASN A 365 20.33 -17.66 3.82
N THR A 366 20.79 -17.79 5.06
CA THR A 366 21.05 -16.67 5.97
C THR A 366 22.45 -16.07 5.86
N VAL A 367 23.26 -16.49 4.87
CA VAL A 367 24.65 -16.07 4.72
C VAL A 367 24.77 -15.02 3.60
N PRO A 368 25.25 -13.80 3.89
CA PRO A 368 25.52 -12.81 2.85
C PRO A 368 26.76 -13.21 2.04
N VAL A 369 26.65 -13.14 0.71
CA VAL A 369 27.71 -13.42 -0.26
C VAL A 369 27.94 -12.16 -1.08
N GLU A 370 29.13 -11.57 -0.96
CA GLU A 370 29.54 -10.42 -1.76
C GLU A 370 30.05 -10.89 -3.13
N LEU A 371 29.44 -10.38 -4.20
CA LEU A 371 29.79 -10.69 -5.57
C LEU A 371 30.86 -9.71 -6.07
N SER A 372 31.68 -10.16 -7.03
CA SER A 372 32.73 -9.32 -7.65
C SER A 372 32.17 -8.41 -8.76
N VAL A 373 30.88 -8.08 -8.69
CA VAL A 373 30.16 -7.27 -9.67
C VAL A 373 29.79 -5.94 -9.02
N GLN A 374 30.15 -4.84 -9.70
CA GLN A 374 29.87 -3.49 -9.24
C GLN A 374 28.64 -2.91 -9.93
N VAL A 375 27.75 -2.33 -9.14
CA VAL A 375 26.59 -1.58 -9.64
C VAL A 375 27.03 -0.15 -9.96
N PRO A 376 26.93 0.31 -11.22
CA PRO A 376 27.32 1.66 -11.58
C PRO A 376 26.39 2.70 -10.92
N THR A 377 26.94 3.87 -10.58
CA THR A 377 26.13 5.04 -10.21
C THR A 377 25.86 5.89 -11.44
N ASN A 378 24.76 6.64 -11.40
CA ASN A 378 24.32 7.53 -12.48
C ASN A 378 24.07 6.83 -13.82
N ALA A 379 23.65 5.57 -13.75
CA ALA A 379 23.22 4.76 -14.89
C ALA A 379 22.01 3.92 -14.48
N TRP A 380 21.12 3.65 -15.44
CA TRP A 380 20.06 2.66 -15.25
C TRP A 380 20.65 1.26 -15.31
N VAL A 381 20.25 0.42 -14.37
CA VAL A 381 20.67 -0.98 -14.23
C VAL A 381 19.40 -1.82 -14.14
N ARG A 382 19.31 -2.85 -14.97
CA ARG A 382 18.24 -3.84 -14.92
C ARG A 382 18.62 -4.94 -13.95
N PHE A 383 17.70 -5.29 -13.05
CA PHE A 383 17.77 -6.53 -12.28
C PHE A 383 16.67 -7.47 -12.72
N ASP A 384 17.02 -8.74 -12.91
CA ASP A 384 16.08 -9.83 -13.15
C ASP A 384 16.28 -10.88 -12.03
N VAL A 385 15.20 -11.29 -11.40
CA VAL A 385 15.16 -12.32 -10.35
C VAL A 385 14.25 -13.44 -10.81
N TYR A 386 14.74 -14.66 -10.73
CA TYR A 386 13.93 -15.87 -10.88
C TYR A 386 13.92 -16.60 -9.54
N CYS A 387 12.74 -16.93 -9.03
CA CYS A 387 12.58 -17.65 -7.77
C CYS A 387 11.71 -18.89 -8.03
N ASP A 388 12.21 -20.07 -7.66
CA ASP A 388 11.48 -21.34 -7.73
C ASP A 388 11.16 -21.79 -6.29
N TYR A 389 9.88 -21.71 -5.93
CA TYR A 389 9.41 -22.06 -4.60
C TYR A 389 9.30 -23.58 -4.39
N ASP A 390 9.15 -24.38 -5.44
CA ASP A 390 9.10 -25.83 -5.33
C ASP A 390 10.50 -26.40 -5.04
N ASP A 391 11.49 -25.91 -5.79
CA ASP A 391 12.88 -26.36 -5.66
C ASP A 391 13.69 -25.53 -4.64
N GLN A 392 13.11 -24.46 -4.07
CA GLN A 392 13.67 -23.62 -3.01
C GLN A 392 15.02 -22.97 -3.38
N TYR A 393 15.12 -22.45 -4.61
CA TYR A 393 16.27 -21.64 -5.05
C TYR A 393 15.85 -20.39 -5.82
N TRP A 394 16.80 -19.49 -6.03
CA TRP A 394 16.63 -18.29 -6.84
C TRP A 394 17.92 -17.88 -7.55
N ASP A 395 17.75 -17.12 -8.62
CA ASP A 395 18.81 -16.57 -9.45
C ASP A 395 18.69 -15.04 -9.51
N LEU A 396 19.83 -14.36 -9.72
CA LEU A 396 19.93 -12.92 -9.88
C LEU A 396 20.75 -12.60 -11.11
N SER A 397 20.18 -11.79 -11.99
CA SER A 397 20.86 -11.24 -13.16
C SER A 397 20.91 -9.72 -13.09
N MET A 398 21.98 -9.16 -13.67
CA MET A 398 22.20 -7.72 -13.78
C MET A 398 22.51 -7.39 -15.23
N ASP A 399 21.71 -6.50 -15.84
CA ASP A 399 21.79 -6.12 -17.25
C ASP A 399 21.79 -7.33 -18.22
N GLY A 400 20.99 -8.35 -17.88
CA GLY A 400 20.86 -9.57 -18.69
C GLY A 400 21.97 -10.59 -18.52
N ILE A 401 22.92 -10.39 -17.61
CA ILE A 401 23.98 -11.35 -17.29
C ILE A 401 23.65 -11.98 -15.94
N ASN A 402 23.65 -13.32 -15.84
CA ASN A 402 23.47 -13.99 -14.56
C ASN A 402 24.70 -13.78 -13.66
N VAL A 403 24.50 -13.06 -12.54
CA VAL A 403 25.56 -12.69 -11.59
C VAL A 403 25.59 -13.59 -10.36
N ALA A 404 24.51 -14.32 -10.09
CA ALA A 404 24.43 -15.36 -9.07
C ALA A 404 23.28 -16.32 -9.36
N ALA A 405 23.55 -17.63 -9.32
CA ALA A 405 22.59 -18.66 -9.69
C ALA A 405 22.55 -19.80 -8.67
N GLY A 406 21.41 -20.49 -8.58
CA GLY A 406 21.18 -21.63 -7.71
C GLY A 406 21.28 -21.28 -6.22
N LEU A 407 20.93 -20.06 -5.83
CA LEU A 407 21.01 -19.62 -4.44
C LEU A 407 19.85 -20.22 -3.65
N PRO A 408 20.08 -20.88 -2.50
CA PRO A 408 18.98 -21.32 -1.65
C PRO A 408 18.21 -20.13 -1.06
N LEU A 409 16.89 -20.26 -0.92
CA LEU A 409 16.04 -19.24 -0.30
C LEU A 409 16.48 -18.95 1.16
N TYR A 410 16.28 -17.71 1.59
CA TYR A 410 16.56 -17.23 2.96
C TYR A 410 15.65 -17.88 4.01
N SER A 411 14.39 -18.14 3.65
CA SER A 411 13.40 -18.82 4.49
C SER A 411 12.71 -19.94 3.72
N THR A 412 11.87 -20.71 4.42
CA THR A 412 11.09 -21.82 3.84
C THR A 412 9.73 -21.37 3.30
N SER A 413 9.55 -20.07 3.06
CA SER A 413 8.34 -19.54 2.43
C SER A 413 8.21 -20.13 1.02
N ASN A 414 6.99 -20.46 0.62
CA ASN A 414 6.68 -21.11 -0.65
C ASN A 414 5.72 -20.28 -1.53
N SER A 415 5.57 -19.00 -1.21
CA SER A 415 4.76 -18.05 -1.97
C SER A 415 5.31 -16.64 -1.80
N LEU A 416 4.93 -15.76 -2.74
CA LEU A 416 5.15 -14.32 -2.70
C LEU A 416 4.02 -13.66 -1.90
N GLY A 417 4.36 -12.90 -0.86
CA GLY A 417 3.40 -12.12 -0.08
C GLY A 417 3.52 -10.61 -0.30
N SER A 418 4.74 -10.11 -0.41
CA SER A 418 5.01 -8.72 -0.76
C SER A 418 6.39 -8.54 -1.38
N MET A 419 6.53 -7.47 -2.16
CA MET A 419 7.83 -6.97 -2.59
C MET A 419 8.15 -5.68 -1.84
N ILE A 420 9.38 -5.57 -1.35
CA ILE A 420 9.90 -4.40 -0.65
C ILE A 420 11.15 -3.90 -1.38
N LEU A 421 11.15 -2.62 -1.69
CA LEU A 421 12.30 -1.88 -2.17
C LEU A 421 12.72 -0.92 -1.06
N GLY A 422 14.00 -0.88 -0.72
CA GLY A 422 14.52 0.00 0.32
C GLY A 422 15.67 0.85 -0.19
N ASN A 423 15.76 2.09 0.27
CA ASN A 423 16.94 2.95 0.16
C ASN A 423 17.16 3.64 1.50
N GLY A 424 18.12 3.20 2.31
CA GLY A 424 18.47 3.92 3.54
C GLY A 424 19.59 4.96 3.40
N SER A 425 20.04 5.29 2.17
CA SER A 425 20.89 6.46 1.93
C SER A 425 20.07 7.75 1.85
N SER A 426 20.70 8.90 2.08
CA SER A 426 20.12 10.21 1.75
C SER A 426 20.18 10.52 0.25
N ASP A 427 21.11 9.89 -0.47
CA ASP A 427 21.21 10.02 -1.92
C ASP A 427 20.02 9.30 -2.59
N PRO A 428 19.36 9.93 -3.58
CA PRO A 428 18.21 9.34 -4.22
C PRO A 428 18.56 8.10 -5.04
N VAL A 429 17.68 7.11 -4.96
CA VAL A 429 17.62 5.99 -5.90
C VAL A 429 16.30 6.08 -6.65
N TYR A 430 16.34 5.84 -7.95
CA TYR A 430 15.13 5.79 -8.77
C TYR A 430 14.81 4.35 -9.14
N VAL A 431 13.53 3.99 -9.13
CA VAL A 431 13.03 2.69 -9.55
C VAL A 431 11.96 2.87 -10.61
N ASP A 432 11.95 1.97 -11.59
CA ASP A 432 11.05 2.02 -12.75
C ASP A 432 10.87 0.60 -13.34
N GLN A 433 9.89 0.42 -14.23
CA GLN A 433 9.64 -0.81 -15.00
C GLN A 433 9.59 -2.08 -14.14
N ILE A 434 8.82 -2.04 -13.06
CA ILE A 434 8.62 -3.20 -12.19
C ILE A 434 7.65 -4.14 -12.91
N ASP A 435 8.10 -5.35 -13.18
CA ASP A 435 7.33 -6.38 -13.87
C ASP A 435 7.49 -7.69 -13.12
N ILE A 436 6.39 -8.21 -12.58
CA ILE A 436 6.35 -9.41 -11.75
C ILE A 436 5.35 -10.36 -12.38
N ALA A 437 5.77 -11.59 -12.63
CA ALA A 437 4.92 -12.63 -13.18
C ALA A 437 5.15 -13.95 -12.44
N ASP A 438 4.14 -14.81 -12.42
CA ASP A 438 4.23 -16.22 -12.04
C ASP A 438 4.16 -17.17 -13.25
N THR A 439 4.35 -16.60 -14.43
CA THR A 439 4.57 -17.29 -15.69
C THR A 439 5.90 -16.85 -16.28
N GLU A 440 6.54 -17.73 -17.06
CA GLU A 440 7.82 -17.45 -17.68
C GLU A 440 7.72 -16.15 -18.51
N GLN A 441 8.56 -15.17 -18.20
CA GLN A 441 8.68 -13.97 -19.03
C GLN A 441 9.09 -14.37 -20.45
N THR A 442 8.52 -13.70 -21.44
CA THR A 442 8.78 -13.95 -22.87
C THR A 442 10.28 -14.03 -23.16
N ALA A 443 10.69 -14.98 -24.01
CA ALA A 443 12.11 -15.31 -24.23
C ALA A 443 12.94 -14.12 -24.70
N GLY A 444 12.30 -13.11 -25.31
CA GLY A 444 12.93 -11.90 -25.85
C GLY A 444 13.62 -10.97 -24.84
N GLY A 445 13.78 -11.35 -23.58
CA GLY A 445 14.50 -10.55 -22.59
C GLY A 445 15.11 -11.33 -21.43
N LEU A 446 15.05 -12.66 -21.46
CA LEU A 446 15.67 -13.47 -20.42
C LEU A 446 17.21 -13.48 -20.57
N PRO A 447 17.96 -13.51 -19.46
CA PRO A 447 19.40 -13.76 -19.48
C PRO A 447 19.74 -15.07 -20.21
N ASP A 448 20.67 -15.00 -21.16
CA ASP A 448 21.23 -16.09 -21.96
C ASP A 448 22.72 -15.75 -22.15
N SER A 449 23.57 -16.33 -21.30
CA SER A 449 24.97 -15.94 -21.11
C SER A 449 25.88 -16.42 -22.24
N ASP A 450 25.49 -17.45 -22.99
CA ASP A 450 26.25 -17.98 -24.12
C ASP A 450 25.56 -17.83 -25.49
N ASP A 451 24.45 -17.08 -25.55
CA ASP A 451 23.68 -16.72 -26.74
C ASP A 451 23.22 -17.97 -27.52
N ASP A 452 22.84 -19.04 -26.83
CA ASP A 452 22.43 -20.31 -27.45
C ASP A 452 20.90 -20.48 -27.61
N GLU A 453 20.15 -19.42 -27.28
CA GLU A 453 18.69 -19.32 -27.28
C GLU A 453 18.00 -20.10 -26.13
N ILE A 454 18.77 -20.62 -25.17
CA ILE A 454 18.26 -21.22 -23.93
C ILE A 454 18.54 -20.26 -22.76
N PRO A 455 17.52 -19.88 -21.98
CA PRO A 455 17.75 -19.01 -20.83
C PRO A 455 18.62 -19.64 -19.74
N ASP A 456 19.47 -18.81 -19.13
CA ASP A 456 20.39 -19.17 -18.04
C ASP A 456 19.70 -19.92 -16.90
N TRP A 457 18.47 -19.50 -16.55
CA TRP A 457 17.70 -20.12 -15.47
C TRP A 457 17.36 -21.59 -15.79
N TRP A 458 17.03 -21.87 -17.06
CA TRP A 458 16.63 -23.22 -17.48
C TRP A 458 17.84 -24.14 -17.49
N GLU A 459 18.98 -23.63 -17.94
CA GLU A 459 20.26 -24.34 -17.87
C GLU A 459 20.70 -24.57 -16.42
N GLN A 460 20.60 -23.57 -15.56
CA GLN A 460 20.92 -23.70 -14.15
C GLN A 460 20.05 -24.76 -13.48
N LYS A 461 18.73 -24.70 -13.70
CA LYS A 461 17.76 -25.65 -13.14
C LYS A 461 18.07 -27.09 -13.52
N ASN A 462 18.37 -27.31 -14.79
CA ASN A 462 18.48 -28.66 -15.33
C ASN A 462 19.92 -29.19 -15.24
N PHE A 463 20.93 -28.39 -15.59
CA PHE A 463 22.32 -28.82 -15.79
C PHE A 463 23.28 -28.32 -14.70
N GLY A 464 22.83 -27.44 -13.81
CA GLY A 464 23.62 -26.92 -12.71
C GLY A 464 24.62 -25.82 -13.09
N GLY A 465 24.49 -25.22 -14.28
CA GLY A 465 25.27 -24.07 -14.70
C GLY A 465 24.71 -23.40 -15.96
N VAL A 466 24.83 -22.08 -16.03
CA VAL A 466 24.30 -21.15 -17.05
C VAL A 466 25.01 -21.14 -18.42
N THR A 467 25.82 -22.15 -18.70
CA THR A 467 26.48 -22.38 -20.01
C THR A 467 26.79 -23.88 -20.17
N SER A 468 26.05 -24.73 -19.45
CA SER A 468 26.38 -26.16 -19.30
C SER A 468 25.62 -27.02 -20.30
N VAL A 469 24.65 -26.44 -21.00
CA VAL A 469 23.97 -27.09 -22.10
C VAL A 469 24.60 -26.66 -23.42
N VAL A 470 24.31 -27.41 -24.48
CA VAL A 470 24.59 -26.96 -25.85
C VAL A 470 23.27 -27.14 -26.59
N ALA A 471 22.63 -26.04 -26.96
CA ALA A 471 21.30 -26.01 -27.56
C ALA A 471 21.02 -27.13 -28.58
N GLY A 472 21.97 -27.37 -29.49
CA GLY A 472 21.84 -28.36 -30.58
C GLY A 472 22.12 -29.83 -30.20
N ASN A 473 22.57 -30.13 -28.97
CA ASN A 473 22.75 -31.50 -28.53
C ASN A 473 21.40 -32.18 -28.29
N THR A 474 21.33 -33.49 -28.54
CA THR A 474 20.12 -34.30 -28.31
C THR A 474 19.80 -34.39 -26.81
N SER A 475 18.54 -34.18 -26.44
CA SER A 475 18.06 -34.35 -25.08
C SER A 475 17.68 -35.80 -24.75
N GLY A 476 17.17 -36.05 -23.54
CA GLY A 476 16.55 -37.31 -23.15
C GLY A 476 15.30 -37.68 -23.97
N ASN A 477 14.76 -36.74 -24.74
CA ASN A 477 13.61 -36.94 -25.62
C ASN A 477 14.07 -37.28 -27.03
N ALA A 478 13.72 -38.48 -27.49
CA ALA A 478 14.15 -38.99 -28.79
C ALA A 478 13.72 -38.03 -29.92
N GLY A 479 14.71 -37.46 -30.61
CA GLY A 479 14.49 -36.57 -31.75
C GLY A 479 14.37 -35.09 -31.41
N LEU A 480 14.48 -34.70 -30.13
CA LEU A 480 14.55 -33.30 -29.72
C LEU A 480 15.98 -32.94 -29.28
N THR A 481 16.37 -31.72 -29.60
CA THR A 481 17.51 -31.03 -29.03
C THR A 481 17.17 -30.42 -27.67
N TYR A 482 18.15 -29.91 -26.92
CA TYR A 482 17.88 -29.21 -25.67
C TYR A 482 17.09 -27.93 -25.88
N LEU A 483 17.40 -27.16 -26.92
CA LEU A 483 16.63 -25.96 -27.27
C LEU A 483 15.18 -26.31 -27.59
N GLU A 484 14.95 -27.34 -28.40
CA GLU A 484 13.60 -27.79 -28.70
C GLU A 484 12.87 -28.30 -27.45
N THR A 485 13.58 -28.93 -26.53
CA THR A 485 13.03 -29.41 -25.25
C THR A 485 12.58 -28.24 -24.37
N TYR A 486 13.38 -27.18 -24.28
CA TYR A 486 13.03 -25.93 -23.62
C TYR A 486 11.80 -25.27 -24.28
N ILE A 487 11.80 -25.15 -25.62
CA ILE A 487 10.70 -24.56 -26.38
C ILE A 487 9.39 -25.33 -26.16
N VAL A 488 9.41 -26.66 -26.13
CA VAL A 488 8.17 -27.45 -25.91
C VAL A 488 7.84 -27.69 -24.44
N GLY A 489 8.69 -27.26 -23.51
CA GLY A 489 8.45 -27.33 -22.06
C GLY A 489 8.39 -28.75 -21.48
N VAL A 490 9.26 -29.65 -21.94
CA VAL A 490 9.34 -31.03 -21.41
C VAL A 490 10.68 -31.28 -20.68
N SER A 491 10.75 -32.34 -19.87
CA SER A 491 11.99 -32.64 -19.11
C SER A 491 13.17 -33.00 -20.04
N PRO A 492 14.38 -32.42 -19.87
CA PRO A 492 15.55 -32.79 -20.69
C PRO A 492 16.22 -34.11 -20.31
N PHE A 493 15.89 -34.71 -19.16
CA PHE A 493 16.57 -35.90 -18.64
C PHE A 493 15.76 -37.19 -18.73
N VAL A 494 14.44 -37.06 -18.64
CA VAL A 494 13.52 -38.19 -18.67
C VAL A 494 12.80 -38.17 -20.01
N TYR A 495 12.54 -39.35 -20.55
CA TYR A 495 11.66 -39.46 -21.72
C TYR A 495 10.26 -38.98 -21.34
N ASP A 496 9.94 -37.76 -21.76
CA ASP A 496 8.72 -37.01 -21.51
C ASP A 496 8.23 -36.44 -22.85
N PRO A 497 7.60 -37.29 -23.70
CA PRO A 497 7.28 -36.91 -25.06
C PRO A 497 6.21 -35.82 -25.07
N TYR A 498 6.43 -34.76 -25.83
CA TYR A 498 5.39 -33.79 -26.13
C TYR A 498 4.31 -34.44 -27.00
N VAL A 499 3.16 -34.76 -26.39
CA VAL A 499 2.10 -35.52 -27.06
C VAL A 499 1.16 -34.60 -27.83
N VAL A 500 1.04 -34.84 -29.13
CA VAL A 500 0.00 -34.26 -29.99
C VAL A 500 -0.90 -35.39 -30.48
N SER A 501 -2.20 -35.25 -30.27
CA SER A 501 -3.21 -36.23 -30.68
C SER A 501 -4.16 -35.63 -31.71
N VAL A 502 -4.82 -36.48 -32.48
CA VAL A 502 -5.93 -36.05 -33.34
C VAL A 502 -7.19 -35.96 -32.49
N VAL A 503 -8.03 -34.97 -32.74
CA VAL A 503 -9.34 -34.84 -32.08
C VAL A 503 -10.19 -36.09 -32.39
N PRO A 504 -10.75 -36.78 -31.39
CA PRO A 504 -11.61 -37.94 -31.64
C PRO A 504 -12.78 -37.60 -32.56
N ASP A 505 -13.01 -38.42 -33.59
CA ASP A 505 -14.08 -38.26 -34.58
C ASP A 505 -14.07 -36.92 -35.36
N GLY A 506 -12.95 -36.19 -35.35
CA GLY A 506 -12.82 -34.87 -35.95
C GLY A 506 -11.55 -34.66 -36.78
N ASN A 507 -11.54 -33.55 -37.52
CA ASN A 507 -10.36 -33.04 -38.20
C ASN A 507 -9.76 -31.96 -37.31
N GLY A 508 -8.62 -32.24 -36.68
CA GLY A 508 -8.03 -31.32 -35.70
C GLY A 508 -6.91 -31.93 -34.87
N LEU A 509 -6.34 -31.12 -33.99
CA LEU A 509 -5.28 -31.52 -33.07
C LEU A 509 -5.68 -31.18 -31.63
N THR A 510 -5.24 -32.02 -30.69
CA THR A 510 -5.18 -31.72 -29.26
C THR A 510 -3.74 -31.90 -28.77
N TRP A 511 -3.31 -31.08 -27.80
CA TRP A 511 -1.98 -31.14 -27.21
C TRP A 511 -2.02 -30.70 -25.74
N ASN A 512 -0.95 -30.93 -24.99
CA ASN A 512 -0.79 -30.37 -23.65
C ASN A 512 -0.14 -28.97 -23.79
N PRO A 513 -0.90 -27.88 -23.58
CA PRO A 513 -0.32 -26.55 -23.72
C PRO A 513 0.62 -26.29 -22.53
N VAL A 514 1.62 -25.47 -22.78
CA VAL A 514 2.63 -25.03 -21.83
C VAL A 514 2.49 -23.52 -21.73
N GLU A 515 2.60 -23.00 -20.52
CA GLU A 515 2.53 -21.57 -20.26
C GLU A 515 3.63 -20.81 -21.03
N SER A 516 3.33 -19.56 -21.40
CA SER A 516 4.25 -18.70 -22.15
C SER A 516 4.71 -19.30 -23.49
N ARG A 517 3.85 -20.07 -24.17
CA ARG A 517 4.08 -20.61 -25.52
C ARG A 517 3.00 -20.19 -26.49
N TRP A 518 3.41 -19.97 -27.75
CA TRP A 518 2.53 -19.83 -28.89
C TRP A 518 2.55 -21.08 -29.77
N TYR A 519 1.38 -21.43 -30.28
CA TYR A 519 1.21 -22.56 -31.19
C TYR A 519 0.81 -22.10 -32.58
N SER A 520 1.30 -22.83 -33.58
CA SER A 520 0.85 -22.69 -34.96
C SER A 520 0.59 -24.06 -35.57
N VAL A 521 -0.60 -24.25 -36.13
CA VAL A 521 -1.01 -25.48 -36.79
C VAL A 521 -0.87 -25.31 -38.30
N TYR A 522 -0.18 -26.26 -38.90
CA TYR A 522 -0.02 -26.36 -40.33
C TYR A 522 -0.58 -27.67 -40.85
N TRP A 523 -0.95 -27.70 -42.13
CA TRP A 523 -1.44 -28.90 -42.80
C TRP A 523 -0.82 -29.10 -44.18
N ALA A 524 -0.68 -30.35 -44.60
CA ALA A 524 -0.33 -30.76 -45.94
C ALA A 524 -1.08 -32.05 -46.34
N PRO A 525 -1.46 -32.23 -47.61
CA PRO A 525 -2.11 -33.46 -48.06
C PRO A 525 -1.15 -34.66 -48.05
N THR A 526 0.15 -34.41 -48.18
CA THR A 526 1.22 -35.42 -48.13
C THR A 526 2.47 -34.84 -47.47
N LEU A 527 3.34 -35.69 -46.90
CA LEU A 527 4.62 -35.26 -46.31
C LEU A 527 5.62 -34.67 -47.32
N THR A 528 5.43 -34.88 -48.63
CA THR A 528 6.28 -34.31 -49.68
C THR A 528 5.85 -32.91 -50.09
N ASN A 529 4.65 -32.50 -49.71
CA ASN A 529 4.12 -31.18 -50.03
C ASN A 529 4.53 -30.17 -48.96
N GLY A 530 4.59 -28.89 -49.33
CA GLY A 530 4.77 -27.81 -48.37
C GLY A 530 3.59 -27.74 -47.40
N PHE A 531 3.91 -27.56 -46.12
CA PHE A 531 2.92 -27.30 -45.07
C PHE A 531 2.36 -25.88 -45.19
N THR A 532 1.04 -25.76 -45.23
CA THR A 532 0.31 -24.48 -45.25
C THR A 532 -0.15 -24.15 -43.83
N LEU A 533 0.05 -22.89 -43.41
CA LEU A 533 -0.43 -22.42 -42.10
C LEU A 533 -1.96 -22.40 -42.10
N LEU A 534 -2.57 -23.08 -41.13
CA LEU A 534 -4.01 -23.04 -40.90
C LEU A 534 -4.37 -21.98 -39.87
N GLN A 535 -3.66 -21.98 -38.75
CA GLN A 535 -3.81 -21.01 -37.67
C GLN A 535 -2.46 -20.81 -36.97
N GLY A 536 -2.10 -19.56 -36.71
CA GLY A 536 -0.91 -19.19 -35.94
C GLY A 536 -1.28 -18.42 -34.68
N ASN A 537 -0.28 -18.18 -33.82
CA ASN A 537 -0.40 -17.42 -32.57
C ASN A 537 -1.57 -17.90 -31.71
N ILE A 538 -1.75 -19.23 -31.61
CA ILE A 538 -2.68 -19.82 -30.65
C ILE A 538 -2.01 -19.69 -29.28
N GLU A 539 -2.65 -18.99 -28.36
CA GLU A 539 -2.12 -18.69 -27.02
C GLU A 539 -2.53 -19.77 -26.02
N TYR A 540 -1.69 -19.99 -24.99
CA TYR A 540 -2.10 -20.69 -23.78
C TYR A 540 -3.35 -20.01 -23.16
N PRO A 541 -4.32 -20.76 -22.58
CA PRO A 541 -4.32 -22.20 -22.34
C PRO A 541 -4.97 -23.03 -23.44
N GLN A 542 -5.15 -22.48 -24.66
CA GLN A 542 -5.80 -23.24 -25.72
C GLN A 542 -4.97 -24.49 -26.07
N SER A 543 -5.62 -25.65 -25.96
CA SER A 543 -5.03 -26.98 -26.08
C SER A 543 -5.57 -27.79 -27.26
N GLU A 544 -6.39 -27.16 -28.10
CA GLU A 544 -7.13 -27.82 -29.19
C GLU A 544 -7.28 -26.91 -30.40
N PHE A 545 -7.26 -27.50 -31.59
CA PHE A 545 -7.54 -26.86 -32.87
C PHE A 545 -8.47 -27.74 -33.71
N ILE A 546 -9.53 -27.14 -34.26
CA ILE A 546 -10.47 -27.82 -35.18
C ILE A 546 -10.26 -27.32 -36.61
N ASP A 547 -9.90 -28.23 -37.51
CA ASP A 547 -9.77 -27.97 -38.94
C ASP A 547 -11.12 -28.10 -39.65
N SER A 548 -11.77 -26.96 -39.86
CA SER A 548 -13.00 -26.88 -40.67
C SER A 548 -12.73 -26.78 -42.17
N ALA A 549 -11.51 -26.42 -42.58
CA ALA A 549 -11.16 -26.18 -43.98
C ALA A 549 -10.98 -27.50 -44.75
N HIS A 550 -10.43 -28.52 -44.09
CA HIS A 550 -10.17 -29.84 -44.68
C HIS A 550 -11.17 -30.89 -44.19
N ALA A 551 -12.38 -30.47 -43.79
CA ALA A 551 -13.38 -31.37 -43.24
C ALA A 551 -13.86 -32.46 -44.22
N GLY A 552 -13.69 -32.23 -45.53
CA GLY A 552 -14.05 -33.15 -46.60
C GLY A 552 -12.89 -33.99 -47.15
N ASP A 553 -11.67 -33.82 -46.62
CA ASP A 553 -10.51 -34.61 -47.02
C ASP A 553 -10.42 -35.87 -46.16
N ASP A 554 -10.30 -37.04 -46.80
CA ASP A 554 -10.24 -38.33 -46.09
C ASP A 554 -8.88 -38.59 -45.42
N THR A 555 -7.84 -37.85 -45.81
CA THR A 555 -6.46 -38.02 -45.32
C THR A 555 -5.67 -36.72 -45.38
N GLY A 556 -4.75 -36.51 -44.43
CA GLY A 556 -3.79 -35.42 -44.46
C GLY A 556 -2.74 -35.55 -43.34
N PHE A 557 -1.84 -34.57 -43.27
CA PHE A 557 -0.79 -34.49 -42.26
C PHE A 557 -0.83 -33.12 -41.61
N TYR A 558 -0.79 -33.10 -40.28
CA TYR A 558 -0.65 -31.87 -39.51
C TYR A 558 0.77 -31.71 -38.99
N ARG A 559 1.17 -30.45 -38.75
CA ARG A 559 2.37 -30.08 -38.02
C ARG A 559 2.01 -29.00 -37.02
N LEU A 560 2.30 -29.26 -35.74
CA LEU A 560 2.24 -28.26 -34.69
C LEU A 560 3.64 -27.64 -34.54
N LYS A 561 3.74 -26.32 -34.60
CA LYS A 561 4.94 -25.56 -34.26
C LYS A 561 4.70 -24.92 -32.90
N VAL A 562 5.64 -25.10 -31.98
CA VAL A 562 5.68 -24.45 -30.67
C VAL A 562 6.75 -23.36 -30.71
N GLN A 563 6.49 -22.22 -30.08
CA GLN A 563 7.42 -21.12 -29.93
C GLN A 563 7.28 -20.55 -28.52
N VAL A 564 8.38 -20.05 -27.95
CA VAL A 564 8.27 -19.21 -26.75
C VAL A 564 7.62 -17.88 -27.12
N GLN A 565 6.76 -17.39 -26.23
CA GLN A 565 6.06 -16.10 -26.38
C GLN A 565 7.04 -14.92 -26.36
#